data_AF-A3K562-F1
#
_entry.id   AF-A3K562-F1
#
_cell.length_a   1.000
_cell.length_b   1.000
_cell.length_c   1.000
_cell.angle_alpha   90.00
_cell.angle_beta   90.00
_cell.angle_gamma   90.00
#
_symmetry.space_group_name_H-M   'P 1'
#
loop_
_entity.id
_entity.type
_entity.pdbx_description
1 polymer ?
#
loop_
_entity_poly.entity_id
_entity_poly.type
_entity_poly.pdbx_seq_one_letter_code
_entity_poly.pdbx_strand_id
1 'polypeptide(L)'
;MTVFLIGAIAGVLGGLLLGLRAGHLSFGRWRDGWAGLAGGTVGSAVLTRIGAPAESAGMDVAAVMGQTAGGLAGGAVAVAVAGALRNRWKK
;
A
#
# COMPACT_ATOMS: atom_id res chain seq x y z
N MET A 1 -6.29 -1.35 16.31
CA MET A 1 -5.51 -2.50 15.77
C MET A 1 -6.09 -3.04 14.45
N THR A 2 -7.41 -3.25 14.37
CA THR A 2 -8.11 -3.73 13.16
C THR A 2 -7.94 -2.82 11.94
N VAL A 3 -7.96 -1.50 12.11
CA VAL A 3 -7.79 -0.57 11.00
C VAL A 3 -6.43 -0.79 10.31
N PHE A 4 -5.33 -0.82 11.07
CA PHE A 4 -3.96 -1.04 10.56
C PHE A 4 -3.79 -2.31 9.70
N LEU A 5 -4.52 -3.38 10.02
CA LEU A 5 -4.54 -4.62 9.25
C LEU A 5 -5.20 -4.44 7.87
N ILE A 6 -6.29 -3.65 7.80
CA ILE A 6 -6.97 -3.32 6.55
C ILE A 6 -6.00 -2.56 5.64
N GLY A 7 -5.29 -1.57 6.18
CA GLY A 7 -4.27 -0.83 5.46
C GLY A 7 -3.12 -1.68 4.93
N ALA A 8 -2.62 -2.63 5.73
CA ALA A 8 -1.57 -3.55 5.33
C ALA A 8 -2.02 -4.51 4.20
N ILE A 9 -3.21 -5.11 4.33
CA ILE A 9 -3.77 -6.02 3.32
C ILE A 9 -4.10 -5.25 2.02
N ALA A 10 -4.67 -4.06 2.14
CA ALA A 10 -4.93 -3.18 1.01
C ALA A 10 -3.63 -2.79 0.29
N GLY A 11 -2.53 -2.58 1.01
CA GLY A 11 -1.22 -2.35 0.38
C GLY A 11 -0.64 -3.56 -0.32
N VAL A 12 -0.76 -4.77 0.24
CA VAL A 12 -0.39 -6.01 -0.46
C VAL A 12 -1.16 -6.10 -1.78
N LEU A 13 -2.46 -5.84 -1.76
CA LEU A 13 -3.30 -5.81 -2.96
C LEU A 13 -2.86 -4.72 -3.93
N GLY A 14 -2.52 -3.52 -3.46
CA GLY A 14 -2.08 -2.41 -4.30
C GLY A 14 -0.75 -2.70 -5.01
N GLY A 15 0.20 -3.28 -4.28
CA GLY A 15 1.47 -3.74 -4.83
C GLY A 15 1.30 -4.85 -5.87
N LEU A 16 0.45 -5.84 -5.58
CA LEU A 16 0.13 -6.93 -6.52
C LEU A 16 -0.59 -6.42 -7.77
N LEU A 17 -1.61 -5.57 -7.62
CA LEU A 17 -2.35 -4.99 -8.74
C LEU A 17 -1.46 -4.13 -9.63
N LEU A 18 -0.57 -3.34 -9.03
CA LEU A 18 0.40 -2.58 -9.81
C LEU A 18 1.40 -3.51 -10.50
N GLY A 19 1.90 -4.55 -9.83
CA GLY A 19 2.79 -5.55 -10.44
C GLY A 19 2.14 -6.23 -11.65
N LEU A 20 0.84 -6.54 -11.57
CA LEU A 20 0.07 -7.11 -12.68
C LEU A 20 -0.14 -6.10 -13.83
N ARG A 21 -0.44 -4.84 -13.52
CA ARG A 21 -0.74 -3.81 -14.54
C ARG A 21 0.51 -3.17 -15.15
N ALA A 22 1.61 -3.12 -14.40
CA ALA A 22 2.89 -2.56 -14.78
C ALA A 22 3.99 -3.62 -14.62
N GLY A 23 3.87 -4.72 -15.37
CA GLY A 23 4.79 -5.87 -15.30
C GLY A 23 6.27 -5.55 -15.47
N HIS A 24 6.62 -4.43 -16.12
CA HIS A 24 8.00 -3.94 -16.24
C HIS A 24 8.59 -3.39 -14.93
N LEU A 25 7.74 -3.03 -13.97
CA LEU A 25 8.08 -2.60 -12.60
C LEU A 25 7.94 -3.74 -11.58
N SER A 26 7.22 -4.81 -11.93
CA SER A 26 7.02 -5.98 -11.08
C SER A 26 8.33 -6.70 -10.75
N PHE A 27 8.41 -7.18 -9.52
CA PHE A 27 9.44 -8.09 -9.01
C PHE A 27 8.95 -9.53 -8.87
N GLY A 28 7.73 -9.82 -9.32
CA GLY A 28 7.02 -11.07 -9.09
C GLY A 28 6.07 -10.98 -7.89
N ARG A 29 4.96 -11.73 -7.95
CA ARG A 29 3.83 -11.66 -6.99
C ARG A 29 4.26 -11.63 -5.53
N TRP A 30 5.25 -12.44 -5.15
CA TRP A 30 5.69 -12.51 -3.76
C TRP A 30 6.41 -11.23 -3.31
N ARG A 31 7.33 -10.70 -4.12
CA ARG A 31 8.08 -9.47 -3.81
C ARG A 31 7.22 -8.21 -3.91
N ASP A 32 6.32 -8.17 -4.89
CA ASP A 32 5.34 -7.10 -5.02
C ASP A 32 4.37 -7.08 -3.84
N GLY A 33 4.02 -8.26 -3.30
CA GLY A 33 3.24 -8.39 -2.08
C GLY A 33 3.95 -7.80 -0.84
N TRP A 34 5.24 -8.05 -0.65
CA TRP A 34 6.00 -7.48 0.48
C TRP A 34 6.25 -5.99 0.36
N ALA A 35 6.61 -5.53 -0.83
CA ALA A 35 6.70 -4.10 -1.11
C ALA A 35 5.33 -3.42 -0.92
N GLY A 36 4.26 -4.09 -1.32
CA GLY A 36 2.88 -3.69 -1.06
C GLY A 36 2.54 -3.62 0.43
N LEU A 37 2.91 -4.62 1.23
CA LEU A 37 2.72 -4.64 2.68
C LEU A 37 3.46 -3.48 3.37
N ALA A 38 4.74 -3.30 3.04
CA ALA A 38 5.56 -2.21 3.57
C ALA A 38 5.00 -0.83 3.14
N GLY A 39 4.62 -0.69 1.88
CA GLY A 39 3.99 0.52 1.36
C GLY A 39 2.62 0.81 1.98
N GLY A 40 1.81 -0.21 2.22
CA GLY A 40 0.47 -0.07 2.80
C GLY A 40 0.49 0.25 4.29
N THR A 41 1.41 -0.36 5.04
CA THR A 41 1.64 -0.04 6.46
C THR A 41 2.16 1.38 6.63
N VAL A 42 3.14 1.79 5.82
CA VAL A 42 3.65 3.18 5.82
C VAL A 42 2.58 4.16 5.35
N GLY A 43 1.88 3.86 4.26
CA GLY A 43 0.80 4.71 3.74
C GLY A 43 -0.35 4.90 4.74
N SER A 44 -0.72 3.84 5.45
CA SER A 44 -1.74 3.90 6.52
C SER A 44 -1.27 4.68 7.74
N ALA A 45 0.01 4.56 8.12
CA ALA A 45 0.60 5.37 9.18
C ALA A 45 0.63 6.85 8.81
N VAL A 46 0.94 7.17 7.54
CA VAL A 46 0.95 8.53 7.01
C VAL A 46 -0.47 9.13 7.01
N LEU A 47 -1.48 8.39 6.55
CA LEU A 47 -2.88 8.85 6.60
C LEU A 47 -3.37 9.08 8.01
N THR A 48 -3.03 8.18 8.94
CA THR A 48 -3.32 8.36 10.37
C THR A 48 -2.69 9.66 10.91
N ARG A 49 -1.49 10.03 10.45
CA ARG A 49 -0.82 11.28 10.85
C ARG A 49 -1.37 12.55 10.19
N ILE A 50 -1.90 12.45 8.97
CA ILE A 50 -2.50 13.60 8.24
C ILE A 50 -3.93 13.88 8.73
N GLY A 51 -4.42 13.10 9.70
CA GLY A 51 -5.73 13.33 10.33
C GLY A 51 -6.86 12.52 9.70
N ALA A 52 -6.57 11.47 8.93
CA ALA A 52 -7.58 10.45 8.68
C ALA A 52 -8.02 9.89 10.04
N PRO A 53 -9.31 9.99 10.41
CA PRO A 53 -9.78 9.76 11.77
C PRO A 53 -9.39 8.34 12.20
N ALA A 54 -8.45 8.27 13.16
CA ALA A 54 -7.86 7.02 13.59
C ALA A 54 -8.83 6.20 14.43
N GLU A 55 -9.78 6.84 15.12
CA GLU A 55 -10.63 6.19 16.11
C GLU A 55 -11.98 6.92 16.21
N SER A 56 -12.88 6.62 15.29
CA SER A 56 -14.31 6.71 15.62
C SER A 56 -14.68 5.39 16.29
N ALA A 57 -15.25 5.43 17.50
CA ALA A 57 -15.58 4.28 18.34
C ALA A 57 -16.71 3.36 17.78
N GLY A 58 -16.91 3.37 16.47
CA GLY A 58 -17.69 2.42 15.69
C GLY A 58 -17.01 2.28 14.33
N MET A 59 -17.09 1.12 13.67
CA MET A 59 -16.54 0.91 12.33
C MET A 59 -17.13 1.93 11.34
N ASP A 60 -16.54 3.10 11.28
CA ASP A 60 -16.92 4.16 10.36
C ASP A 60 -16.41 3.76 8.98
N VAL A 61 -17.35 3.58 8.05
CA VAL A 61 -17.06 3.20 6.65
C VAL A 61 -16.10 4.19 6.02
N ALA A 62 -16.12 5.46 6.44
CA ALA A 62 -15.17 6.48 5.98
C ALA A 62 -13.73 6.19 6.43
N ALA A 63 -13.53 5.73 7.68
CA ALA A 63 -12.21 5.35 8.18
C ALA A 63 -11.68 4.09 7.49
N VAL A 64 -12.55 3.12 7.22
CA VAL A 64 -12.21 1.90 6.47
C VAL A 64 -11.85 2.23 5.02
N MET A 65 -12.64 3.06 4.33
CA MET A 65 -12.33 3.49 2.97
C MET A 65 -11.05 4.30 2.91
N GLY A 66 -10.83 5.24 3.84
CA GLY A 66 -9.62 6.04 3.91
C GLY A 66 -8.36 5.19 4.09
N GLN A 67 -8.41 4.21 5.01
CA GLN A 67 -7.28 3.30 5.19
C GLN A 67 -7.10 2.30 4.05
N THR A 68 -8.18 1.83 3.43
CA THR A 68 -8.09 0.94 2.26
C THR A 68 -7.46 1.68 1.08
N ALA A 69 -7.89 2.91 0.82
CA ALA A 69 -7.33 3.77 -0.23
C ALA A 69 -5.86 4.09 0.05
N GLY A 70 -5.53 4.41 1.30
CA GLY A 70 -4.16 4.65 1.75
C GLY A 70 -3.23 3.46 1.63
N GLY A 71 -3.72 2.31 2.07
CA GLY A 71 -3.05 1.03 1.94
C GLY A 71 -2.76 0.74 0.48
N LEU A 72 -3.80 0.71 -0.36
CA LEU A 72 -3.70 0.46 -1.81
C LEU A 72 -2.72 1.41 -2.50
N ALA A 73 -2.87 2.73 -2.29
CA ALA A 73 -2.00 3.73 -2.91
C ALA A 73 -0.57 3.59 -2.42
N GLY A 74 -0.34 3.46 -1.11
CA GLY A 74 0.99 3.28 -0.53
C GLY A 74 1.68 2.02 -1.03
N GLY A 75 0.95 0.90 -1.12
CA GLY A 75 1.47 -0.36 -1.64
C GLY A 75 1.81 -0.31 -3.13
N ALA A 76 0.97 0.31 -3.95
CA ALA A 76 1.26 0.54 -5.36
C ALA A 76 2.49 1.44 -5.54
N VAL A 77 2.55 2.58 -4.83
CA VAL A 77 3.70 3.51 -4.90
C VAL A 77 5.00 2.82 -4.49
N ALA A 78 5.00 1.99 -3.44
CA ALA A 78 6.19 1.27 -3.01
C ALA A 78 6.73 0.33 -4.11
N VAL A 79 5.85 -0.42 -4.77
CA VAL A 79 6.23 -1.28 -5.91
C VAL A 79 6.72 -0.45 -7.10
N ALA A 80 6.06 0.67 -7.40
CA ALA A 80 6.46 1.57 -8.49
C ALA A 80 7.88 2.12 -8.28
N VAL A 81 8.15 2.64 -7.08
CA VAL A 81 9.44 3.24 -6.72
C VAL A 81 10.54 2.19 -6.74
N ALA A 82 10.30 1.03 -6.11
CA ALA A 82 11.26 -0.06 -6.14
C ALA A 82 11.55 -0.49 -7.59
N GLY A 83 10.52 -0.65 -8.42
CA GLY A 83 10.64 -1.09 -9.82
C GLY A 83 11.44 -0.09 -10.66
N ALA A 84 11.19 1.20 -10.46
CA ALA A 84 11.91 2.28 -11.13
C ALA A 84 13.40 2.31 -10.72
N LEU A 85 13.70 2.15 -9.43
CA LEU A 85 15.07 2.03 -8.91
C LEU A 85 15.81 0.84 -9.52
N ARG A 86 15.17 -0.34 -9.60
CA ARG A 86 15.76 -1.51 -10.25
C ARG A 86 16.11 -1.22 -11.71
N ASN A 87 15.19 -0.62 -12.46
CA ASN A 87 15.40 -0.35 -13.88
C ASN A 87 16.49 0.71 -14.10
N ARG A 88 16.68 1.64 -13.16
CA ARG A 88 17.81 2.59 -13.14
C ARG A 88 19.16 1.92 -12.91
N TRP A 89 19.23 0.88 -12.07
CA TRP A 89 20.50 0.18 -11.76
C TRP A 89 20.88 -0.90 -12.79
N LYS A 90 19.94 -1.33 -13.62
CA LYS A 90 20.21 -2.26 -14.74
C LYS A 90 20.60 -1.54 -16.05
N LYS A 91 20.54 -0.21 -16.07
CA LYS A 91 21.07 0.65 -17.13
C LYS A 91 22.47 1.09 -16.76
#